data_AF-A0A1Q9VM02-F1
#
_entry.id   AF-A0A1Q9VM02-F1
#
_cell.length_a   1.000
_cell.length_b   1.000
_cell.length_c   1.000
_cell.angle_alpha   90.00
_cell.angle_beta   90.00
_cell.angle_gamma   90.00
#
_symmetry.space_group_name_H-M   'P 1'
#
loop_
_entity.id
_entity.type
_entity.pdbx_description
1 polymer ?
#
loop_
_entity_poly.entity_id
_entity_poly.type
_entity_poly.pdbx_seq_one_letter_code
_entity_poly.pdbx_strand_id
1 'polypeptide(L)'
;MTRSTHLRTVSSTAANAVVDSHVERLGHELALVERQLTGYSRRTGAYTGHGTVEEVEPAAGRYRDALMAERDRILTRIGLLSAMRTAVLHPAFGARAPQQSAAPRAA
;
A
#
# COMPACT_ATOMS: atom_id res chain seq x y z
N MET A 1 -18.53 -28.72 20.51
CA MET A 1 -18.31 -28.23 19.13
C MET A 1 -17.67 -26.84 19.20
N THR A 2 -16.33 -26.73 19.16
CA THR A 2 -15.59 -25.45 19.31
C THR A 2 -14.30 -25.44 18.48
N ARG A 3 -14.36 -25.89 17.22
CA ARG A 3 -13.16 -25.99 16.33
C ARG A 3 -13.10 -24.97 15.19
N SER A 4 -14.11 -24.12 15.01
CA SER A 4 -14.21 -23.24 13.84
C SER A 4 -13.62 -21.84 14.00
N THR A 5 -13.32 -21.41 15.23
CA THR A 5 -12.78 -20.06 15.49
C THR A 5 -11.27 -19.97 15.27
N HIS A 6 -10.50 -21.00 15.66
CA HIS A 6 -9.04 -20.98 15.55
C HIS A 6 -8.52 -20.92 14.10
N LEU A 7 -9.16 -21.64 13.17
CA LEU A 7 -8.73 -21.65 11.76
C LEU A 7 -8.96 -20.29 11.06
N ARG A 8 -10.04 -19.59 11.44
CA ARG A 8 -10.38 -18.27 10.87
C ARG A 8 -9.39 -17.19 11.30
N THR A 9 -8.97 -17.21 12.56
CA THR A 9 -8.00 -16.25 13.10
C THR A 9 -6.61 -16.47 12.51
N VAL A 10 -6.13 -17.72 12.42
CA VAL A 10 -4.81 -18.02 11.85
C VAL A 10 -4.73 -17.68 10.35
N SER A 11 -5.80 -17.96 9.61
CA SER A 11 -5.89 -17.60 8.18
C SER A 11 -5.91 -16.07 7.97
N SER A 12 -6.60 -15.32 8.83
CA SER A 12 -6.61 -13.85 8.78
C SER A 12 -5.24 -13.24 9.10
N THR A 13 -4.50 -13.81 10.05
CA THR A 13 -3.15 -13.32 10.42
C THR A 13 -2.15 -13.56 9.28
N ALA A 14 -2.18 -14.73 8.65
CA ALA A 14 -1.31 -15.02 7.50
C ALA A 14 -1.62 -14.14 6.28
N ALA A 15 -2.91 -13.91 5.98
CA ALA A 15 -3.33 -13.01 4.92
C ALA A 15 -2.87 -11.56 5.16
N ASN A 16 -2.94 -11.08 6.41
CA ASN A 16 -2.45 -9.75 6.78
C ASN A 16 -0.94 -9.62 6.60
N ALA A 17 -0.15 -10.63 6.99
CA ALA A 17 1.30 -10.62 6.79
C ALA A 17 1.69 -10.53 5.30
N VAL A 18 0.93 -11.22 4.43
CA VAL A 18 1.12 -11.11 2.97
C VAL A 18 0.79 -9.68 2.50
N VAL A 19 -0.33 -9.10 2.93
CA VAL A 19 -0.69 -7.72 2.57
C VAL A 19 0.38 -6.73 3.04
N ASP A 20 0.86 -6.87 4.28
CA ASP A 20 1.87 -5.97 4.85
C ASP A 20 3.20 -6.06 4.07
N SER A 21 3.68 -7.26 3.75
CA SER A 21 4.88 -7.41 2.89
C SER A 21 4.73 -6.79 1.50
N HIS A 22 3.53 -6.83 0.92
CA HIS A 22 3.26 -6.17 -0.37
C HIS A 22 3.26 -4.65 -0.24
N VAL A 23 2.68 -4.11 0.83
CA VAL A 23 2.69 -2.67 1.10
C VAL A 23 4.12 -2.18 1.34
N GLU A 24 4.92 -2.91 2.12
CA GLU A 24 6.34 -2.60 2.34
C GLU A 24 7.10 -2.58 1.01
N ARG A 25 6.96 -3.62 0.19
CA ARG A 25 7.60 -3.68 -1.14
C ARG A 25 7.19 -2.50 -2.03
N LEU A 26 5.90 -2.20 -2.10
CA LEU A 26 5.40 -1.07 -2.89
C LEU A 26 5.90 0.27 -2.35
N GLY A 27 6.08 0.41 -1.03
CA GLY A 27 6.71 1.58 -0.43
C GLY A 27 8.18 1.76 -0.86
N HIS A 28 8.94 0.67 -0.97
CA HIS A 28 10.30 0.72 -1.50
C HIS A 28 10.32 1.10 -2.98
N GLU A 29 9.43 0.52 -3.79
CA GLU A 29 9.29 0.86 -5.21
C GLU A 29 8.90 2.33 -5.41
N LEU A 30 7.95 2.83 -4.60
CA LEU A 30 7.56 4.24 -4.59
C LEU A 30 8.75 5.15 -4.25
N ALA A 31 9.53 4.83 -3.23
CA ALA A 31 10.69 5.62 -2.84
C ALA A 31 11.74 5.69 -3.97
N LEU A 32 11.94 4.60 -4.72
CA LEU A 32 12.84 4.60 -5.89
C LEU A 32 12.31 5.48 -7.02
N VAL A 33 11.01 5.43 -7.30
CA VAL A 33 10.35 6.28 -8.31
C VAL A 33 10.45 7.76 -7.92
N GLU A 34 10.13 8.10 -6.68
CA GLU A 34 10.21 9.48 -6.18
C GLU A 34 11.64 10.00 -6.22
N ARG A 35 12.62 9.19 -5.81
CA ARG A 35 14.05 9.52 -5.90
C ARG A 35 14.47 9.83 -7.33
N GLN A 36 13.96 9.09 -8.32
CA GLN A 36 14.27 9.35 -9.74
C GLN A 36 13.56 10.61 -10.27
N LEU A 37 12.37 10.94 -9.74
CA LEU A 37 11.62 12.14 -10.10
C LEU A 37 12.20 13.43 -9.51
N THR A 38 12.89 13.34 -8.37
CA THR A 38 13.51 14.49 -7.67
C THR A 38 14.99 14.65 -7.97
N GLY A 39 15.62 13.67 -8.61
CA GLY A 39 17.07 13.59 -8.71
C GLY A 39 17.68 13.11 -7.39
N TYR A 40 18.93 12.64 -7.47
CA TYR A 40 19.66 12.14 -6.30
C TYR A 40 21.15 12.14 -6.52
N SER A 41 21.89 12.13 -5.43
CA SER A 41 23.32 11.88 -5.46
C SER A 41 23.63 10.40 -5.21
N ARG A 42 24.59 9.82 -5.95
CA ARG A 42 25.11 8.48 -5.70
C ARG A 42 26.62 8.50 -5.61
N ARG A 43 27.18 7.69 -4.71
CA ARG A 43 28.62 7.46 -4.68
C ARG A 43 28.99 6.42 -5.73
N THR A 44 29.90 6.76 -6.61
CA THR A 44 30.49 5.87 -7.62
C THR A 44 31.99 5.72 -7.37
N GLY A 45 32.54 4.55 -7.70
CA GLY A 45 33.94 4.20 -7.39
C GLY A 45 34.12 3.72 -5.95
N ALA A 46 34.38 2.43 -5.79
CA ALA A 46 34.72 1.80 -4.49
C ALA A 46 36.05 1.05 -4.58
N TYR A 47 36.96 1.50 -5.44
CA TYR A 47 38.31 0.95 -5.49
C TYR A 47 39.29 2.01 -4.99
N THR A 48 39.97 1.68 -3.89
CA THR A 48 41.11 2.43 -3.31
C THR A 48 40.86 3.93 -3.08
N GLY A 49 40.12 4.28 -2.01
CA GLY A 49 40.18 5.61 -1.38
C GLY A 49 39.58 6.80 -2.15
N HIS A 50 39.18 6.64 -3.40
CA HIS A 50 38.56 7.69 -4.21
C HIS A 50 37.09 7.37 -4.47
N GLY A 51 36.22 7.81 -3.55
CA GLY A 51 34.78 7.84 -3.80
C GLY A 51 34.42 9.12 -4.54
N THR A 52 33.96 9.02 -5.79
CA THR A 52 33.36 10.16 -6.49
C THR A 52 31.87 10.21 -6.18
N VAL A 53 31.36 11.42 -6.01
CA VAL A 53 29.93 11.66 -5.82
C VAL A 53 29.40 12.12 -7.18
N GLU A 54 28.48 11.35 -7.75
CA GLU A 54 27.79 11.66 -8.99
C GLU A 54 26.39 12.18 -8.67
N GLU A 55 26.07 13.37 -9.16
CA GLU A 55 24.71 13.89 -9.13
C GLU A 55 23.93 13.36 -10.33
N VAL A 56 22.80 12.73 -10.04
CA VAL A 56 21.85 12.22 -11.02
C VAL A 56 20.71 13.22 -11.12
N GLU A 57 20.61 13.84 -12.29
CA GLU A 57 19.55 14.79 -12.60
C GLU A 57 18.15 14.15 -12.50
N PRO A 58 17.13 14.93 -12.12
CA PRO A 58 15.75 14.47 -12.11
C PRO A 58 15.31 13.96 -13.50
N ALA A 59 14.44 12.94 -13.51
CA ALA A 59 13.83 12.47 -14.75
C ALA A 59 13.08 13.62 -15.47
N ALA A 60 13.25 13.67 -16.79
CA ALA A 60 12.67 14.68 -17.67
C ALA A 60 11.91 14.06 -18.86
N GLY A 61 11.04 14.88 -19.47
CA GLY A 61 10.27 14.51 -20.66
C GLY A 61 9.40 13.26 -20.46
N ARG A 62 9.29 12.43 -21.50
CA ARG A 62 8.43 11.23 -21.48
C ARG A 62 8.78 10.23 -20.39
N TYR A 63 10.05 10.20 -19.95
CA TYR A 63 10.47 9.34 -18.86
C TYR A 63 9.92 9.81 -17.51
N ARG A 64 9.88 11.14 -17.29
CA ARG A 64 9.20 11.75 -16.14
C ARG A 64 7.71 11.41 -16.12
N ASP A 65 7.04 11.52 -17.26
CA ASP A 65 5.61 11.22 -17.38
C ASP A 65 5.32 9.75 -17.05
N ALA A 66 6.16 8.83 -17.53
CA ALA A 66 6.06 7.41 -17.21
C ALA A 66 6.26 7.14 -15.70
N LEU A 67 7.23 7.81 -15.06
CA LEU A 67 7.45 7.70 -13.62
C LEU A 67 6.30 8.30 -12.79
N MET A 68 5.69 9.40 -13.23
CA MET A 68 4.50 9.96 -12.58
C MET A 68 3.31 8.99 -12.67
N ALA A 69 3.08 8.40 -13.85
CA ALA A 69 2.05 7.40 -14.02
C ALA A 69 2.30 6.16 -13.14
N GLU A 70 3.56 5.75 -13.00
CA GLU A 70 3.92 4.62 -12.13
C GLU A 70 3.75 4.96 -10.65
N ARG A 71 4.12 6.17 -10.22
CA ARG A 71 3.85 6.68 -8.87
C ARG A 71 2.36 6.58 -8.53
N ASP A 72 1.49 7.04 -9.44
CA ASP A 72 0.05 7.02 -9.20
C ASP A 72 -0.52 5.60 -9.17
N ARG A 73 0.00 4.69 -9.99
CA ARG A 73 -0.36 3.26 -9.94
C ARG A 73 0.03 2.61 -8.63
N ILE A 74 1.24 2.86 -8.15
CA ILE A 74 1.74 2.32 -6.88
C ILE A 74 0.89 2.85 -5.72
N LEU A 75 0.63 4.16 -5.66
CA LEU A 75 -0.23 4.77 -4.64
C LEU A 75 -1.65 4.18 -4.66
N THR A 76 -2.23 4.00 -5.84
CA THR A 76 -3.55 3.36 -6.00
C THR A 76 -3.53 1.93 -5.46
N ARG A 77 -2.47 1.17 -5.76
CA ARG A 77 -2.32 -0.21 -5.30
C ARG A 77 -2.16 -0.31 -3.78
N ILE A 78 -1.36 0.59 -3.17
CA ILE A 78 -1.22 0.70 -1.72
C ILE A 78 -2.60 1.00 -1.11
N GLY A 79 -3.33 2.00 -1.64
CA GLY A 79 -4.66 2.35 -1.15
C GLY A 79 -5.64 1.17 -1.18
N LEU A 80 -5.63 0.38 -2.26
CA LEU A 80 -6.47 -0.81 -2.38
C LEU A 80 -6.08 -1.90 -1.37
N LEU A 81 -4.79 -2.16 -1.19
CA LEU A 81 -4.30 -3.15 -0.21
C LEU A 81 -4.63 -2.72 1.23
N SER A 82 -4.48 -1.44 1.54
CA SER A 82 -4.89 -0.87 2.84
C SER A 82 -6.40 -1.01 3.06
N ALA A 83 -7.22 -0.72 2.05
CA ALA A 83 -8.67 -0.90 2.13
C ALA A 83 -9.07 -2.37 2.34
N MET A 84 -8.42 -3.31 1.65
CA MET A 84 -8.62 -4.75 1.85
C MET A 84 -8.27 -5.17 3.29
N ARG A 85 -7.16 -4.68 3.84
CA ARG A 85 -6.78 -4.93 5.24
C ARG A 85 -7.87 -4.47 6.21
N THR A 86 -8.41 -3.27 6.02
CA THR A 86 -9.50 -2.74 6.86
C THR A 86 -10.79 -3.54 6.73
N ALA A 87 -11.17 -3.94 5.51
CA ALA A 87 -12.38 -4.72 5.27
C ALA A 87 -12.32 -6.12 5.90
N VAL A 88 -11.15 -6.76 5.88
CA VAL A 88 -10.92 -8.07 6.52
C VAL A 88 -10.95 -7.98 8.05
N LEU A 89 -10.39 -6.90 8.61
CA LEU A 89 -10.36 -6.67 10.06
C LEU A 89 -11.72 -6.18 10.63
N HIS A 90 -12.55 -5.53 9.82
CA HIS A 90 -13.80 -4.92 10.28
C HIS A 90 -15.04 -5.22 9.41
N PRO A 91 -15.43 -6.50 9.22
CA PRO A 91 -16.64 -6.85 8.48
C PRO A 91 -17.93 -6.35 9.16
N ALA A 92 -17.88 -5.96 10.44
CA ALA A 92 -19.04 -5.62 11.26
C ALA A 92 -19.63 -4.20 11.06
N PHE A 93 -18.96 -3.30 10.31
CA PHE A 93 -19.48 -1.94 10.09
C PHE A 93 -20.33 -1.77 8.82
N GLY A 94 -20.42 -2.80 7.97
CA GLY A 94 -21.24 -2.76 6.75
C GLY A 94 -22.69 -3.22 6.90
N ALA A 95 -23.10 -3.69 8.10
CA ALA A 95 -24.39 -4.37 8.30
C ALA A 95 -25.34 -3.67 9.28
N ARG A 96 -25.25 -2.34 9.44
CA ARG A 96 -26.32 -1.60 10.15
C ARG A 96 -27.42 -1.24 9.15
N ALA A 97 -28.27 -2.23 8.86
CA ALA A 97 -29.55 -1.98 8.19
C ALA A 97 -30.32 -0.88 8.94
N PRO A 98 -30.96 0.08 8.24
CA PRO A 98 -31.85 1.01 8.91
C PRO A 98 -32.97 0.18 9.53
N GLN A 99 -33.05 0.14 10.86
CA GLN A 99 -34.22 -0.36 11.55
C GLN A 99 -35.38 0.53 11.11
N GLN A 100 -36.24 0.00 10.24
CA GLN A 100 -37.56 0.58 9.98
C GLN A 100 -38.25 0.70 11.33
N SER A 101 -38.40 1.94 11.79
CA SER A 101 -39.24 2.26 12.94
C SER A 101 -40.67 1.89 12.56
N ALA A 102 -41.15 0.77 13.08
CA ALA A 102 -42.55 0.38 12.97
C ALA A 102 -43.37 1.36 13.80
N ALA A 103 -43.93 2.38 13.15
CA ALA A 103 -44.94 3.24 13.76
C ALA A 103 -46.21 2.40 14.00
N PRO A 104 -46.84 2.49 15.18
CA PRO A 104 -48.12 1.83 15.42
C PRO A 104 -49.21 2.57 14.64
N ARG A 105 -49.90 1.83 13.77
CA ARG A 105 -51.10 2.32 13.08
C ARG A 105 -52.25 2.27 14.09
N ALA A 106 -52.58 3.43 14.67
CA ALA A 106 -53.78 3.58 15.49
C ALA A 106 -55.03 3.36 14.63
N ALA A 107 -55.97 2.56 15.15
CA ALA A 107 -57.30 2.33 14.59
C ALA A 107 -58.30 3.35 15.14
#